data_AF-A0A6B3G978-F1
#
_entry.id   AF-A0A6B3G978-F1
#
_cell.length_a   1.000
_cell.length_b   1.000
_cell.length_c   1.000
_cell.angle_alpha   90.00
_cell.angle_beta   90.00
_cell.angle_gamma   90.00
#
_symmetry.space_group_name_H-M   'P 1'
#
loop_
_entity.id
_entity.type
_entity.pdbx_description
1 polymer ?
#
loop_
_entity_poly.entity_id
_entity_poly.type
_entity_poly.pdbx_seq_one_letter_code
_entity_poly.pdbx_strand_id
1 'polypeptide(L)' 'APTDPAPVFGPSVKLDIEAEVGFVVGVPSAHGTPVPLADFREHVFGLSLLNDWSARDLQAWEYVPLGP' A
#
# COMPACT_ATOMS: atom_id res chain seq x y z
N ALA A 1 -16.19 -16.16 -6.33
CA ALA A 1 -16.80 -14.83 -6.16
C ALA A 1 -17.46 -14.72 -4.77
N PRO A 2 -17.76 -13.53 -4.24
CA PRO A 2 -18.17 -13.31 -2.84
C PRO A 2 -19.40 -14.10 -2.33
N THR A 3 -20.08 -14.81 -3.22
CA THR A 3 -21.27 -15.64 -2.96
C THR A 3 -20.98 -17.14 -3.03
N ASP A 4 -19.75 -17.56 -3.33
CA ASP A 4 -19.40 -18.98 -3.38
C ASP A 4 -19.37 -19.56 -1.96
N PRO A 5 -19.81 -20.81 -1.77
CA PRO A 5 -19.86 -21.44 -0.45
C PRO A 5 -18.46 -21.69 0.15
N ALA A 6 -17.41 -21.62 -0.66
CA ALA A 6 -16.02 -21.71 -0.27
C ALA A 6 -15.17 -20.81 -1.20
N PRO A 7 -13.97 -20.38 -0.77
CA PRO A 7 -13.03 -19.70 -1.64
C PRO A 7 -12.71 -20.54 -2.88
N VAL A 8 -12.63 -19.89 -4.03
CA VAL A 8 -12.26 -20.51 -5.29
C VAL A 8 -10.97 -19.89 -5.80
N PHE A 9 -10.12 -20.70 -6.44
CA PHE A 9 -8.89 -20.23 -7.08
C PHE A 9 -9.16 -19.78 -8.52
N GLY A 10 -8.63 -18.62 -8.89
CA GLY A 10 -8.80 -18.05 -10.22
C GLY A 10 -8.23 -16.64 -10.33
N PRO A 11 -8.31 -16.01 -11.53
CA PRO A 11 -7.93 -14.62 -11.70
C PRO A 11 -8.85 -13.69 -10.90
N SER A 12 -8.32 -12.54 -10.47
CA SER A 12 -9.13 -11.50 -9.82
C SER A 12 -10.24 -11.02 -10.76
N VAL A 13 -11.45 -10.88 -10.21
CA VAL A 13 -12.62 -10.32 -10.88
C VAL A 13 -12.91 -8.88 -10.45
N LYS A 14 -12.03 -8.28 -9.63
CA LYS A 14 -12.13 -6.91 -9.14
C LYS A 14 -10.74 -6.24 -9.07
N LEU A 15 -10.04 -6.20 -10.21
CA LEU A 15 -8.83 -5.41 -10.35
C LEU A 15 -9.16 -3.92 -10.35
N ASP A 16 -8.43 -3.14 -9.56
CA ASP A 16 -8.70 -1.72 -9.33
C ASP A 16 -7.40 -0.91 -9.21
N ILE A 17 -7.50 0.40 -9.42
CA ILE A 17 -6.41 1.35 -9.21
C ILE A 17 -6.59 2.10 -7.89
N GLU A 18 -5.49 2.56 -7.31
CA GLU A 18 -5.49 3.63 -6.32
C GLU A 18 -4.55 4.74 -6.80
N ALA A 19 -5.11 5.94 -6.99
CA ALA A 19 -4.33 7.08 -7.46
C ALA A 19 -3.62 7.76 -6.29
N GLU A 20 -2.30 7.60 -6.23
CA GLU A 20 -1.48 8.02 -5.09
C GLU A 20 -0.29 8.92 -5.48
N VAL A 21 0.32 9.52 -4.45
CA VAL A 21 1.61 10.20 -4.52
C VAL A 21 2.58 9.50 -3.57
N GLY A 22 3.68 8.98 -4.12
CA GLY A 22 4.76 8.40 -3.34
C GLY A 22 5.89 9.42 -3.12
N PHE A 23 6.43 9.47 -1.90
CA PHE A 23 7.66 10.22 -1.61
C PHE A 23 8.87 9.28 -1.58
N VAL A 24 9.96 9.70 -2.22
CA VAL A 24 11.22 8.96 -2.18
C VAL A 24 12.08 9.50 -1.03
N VAL A 25 12.38 8.64 -0.05
CA VAL A 25 13.29 8.98 1.06
C VAL A 25 14.72 9.05 0.51
N GLY A 26 15.36 10.22 0.66
CA GLY A 26 16.73 10.48 0.20
C GLY A 26 17.79 10.41 1.30
N VAL A 27 17.42 10.69 2.55
CA VAL A 27 18.32 10.68 3.72
C VAL A 27 17.78 9.73 4.78
N PRO A 28 18.57 8.73 5.24
CA PRO A 28 18.10 7.77 6.25
C PRO A 28 18.09 8.39 7.66
N SER A 29 17.35 7.77 8.58
CA SER A 29 17.48 8.01 10.02
C SER A 29 18.23 6.87 10.71
N ALA A 30 18.78 7.14 11.90
CA ALA A 30 19.38 6.10 12.73
C ALA A 30 18.28 5.19 13.32
N HIS A 31 18.54 3.89 13.39
CA HIS A 31 17.59 2.93 13.97
C HIS A 31 17.22 3.33 15.41
N GLY A 32 15.91 3.32 15.72
CA GLY A 32 15.38 3.74 17.02
C GLY A 32 15.32 5.25 17.22
N THR A 33 15.72 6.06 16.23
CA THR A 33 15.64 7.53 16.30
C THR A 33 14.54 8.02 15.35
N PRO A 34 13.45 8.63 15.87
CA PRO A 34 12.39 9.17 15.03
C PRO A 34 12.85 10.43 14.29
N VAL A 35 12.28 10.66 13.10
CA VAL A 35 12.46 11.92 12.35
C VAL A 35 11.40 12.92 12.82
N PRO A 36 11.78 14.10 13.33
CA PRO A 36 10.83 15.17 13.65
C PRO A 36 10.07 15.63 12.41
N LEU A 37 8.79 16.00 12.57
CA LEU A 37 7.96 16.50 11.47
C LEU A 37 8.61 17.69 10.73
N ALA A 38 9.29 18.57 11.46
CA ALA A 38 9.96 19.75 10.90
C ALA A 38 11.05 19.38 9.87
N ASP A 39 11.64 18.20 9.99
CA ASP A 39 12.78 17.77 9.18
C ASP A 39 12.35 17.01 7.92
N PHE A 40 11.04 16.82 7.70
CA PHE A 40 10.49 16.07 6.55
C PHE A 40 11.15 16.44 5.21
N ARG A 41 11.32 17.75 4.95
CA ARG A 41 11.90 18.24 3.68
C ARG A 41 13.36 17.83 3.48
N GLU A 42 14.12 17.69 4.56
CA GLU A 42 15.52 17.26 4.49
C GLU A 42 15.65 15.77 4.18
N HIS A 43 14.61 14.99 4.48
CA HIS A 43 14.59 13.54 4.27
C HIS A 43 13.97 13.10 2.94
N VAL A 44 13.23 13.97 2.24
CA VAL A 44 12.55 13.64 0.98
C VAL A 44 13.35 14.12 -0.23
N PHE A 45 13.79 13.18 -1.07
CA PHE A 45 14.47 13.48 -2.33
C PHE A 45 13.51 14.06 -3.38
N GLY A 46 12.30 13.53 -3.45
CA GLY A 46 11.30 13.92 -4.44
C GLY A 46 10.00 13.12 -4.32
N LEU A 47 9.12 13.27 -5.31
CA LEU A 47 7.83 12.59 -5.38
C LEU A 47 7.57 11.98 -6.77
N SER A 48 6.64 11.03 -6.80
CA SER A 48 6.11 10.43 -8.03
C SER A 48 4.61 10.20 -7.93
N LEU A 49 3.95 10.13 -9.08
CA LEU A 49 2.63 9.49 -9.14
C LEU A 49 2.82 7.99 -8.92
N LEU A 50 1.92 7.38 -8.16
CA LEU A 50 1.93 5.96 -7.84
C LEU A 50 0.53 5.40 -8.09
N ASN A 51 0.47 4.21 -8.70
CA ASN A 51 -0.76 3.45 -8.81
C ASN A 51 -0.62 2.21 -7.94
N ASP A 52 -1.32 2.17 -6.81
CA ASP A 52 -1.35 1.00 -5.94
C ASP A 52 -2.43 0.04 -6.42
N TRP A 53 -2.02 -0.87 -7.32
CA TRP A 53 -2.92 -1.84 -7.92
C TRP A 53 -3.47 -2.80 -6.88
N SER A 54 -4.79 -2.91 -6.83
CA SER A 54 -5.47 -3.73 -5.84
C SER A 54 -6.38 -4.77 -6.47
N ALA A 55 -6.30 -6.01 -6.00
CA ALA A 55 -7.27 -7.06 -6.29
C ALA A 55 -8.31 -7.10 -5.17
N ARG A 56 -9.39 -6.33 -5.29
CA ARG A 56 -10.35 -6.07 -4.19
C ARG A 56 -11.07 -7.32 -3.69
N ASP A 57 -11.24 -8.29 -4.56
CA ASP A 57 -11.83 -9.58 -4.23
C ASP A 57 -10.90 -10.45 -3.38
N LEU A 58 -9.59 -10.45 -3.65
CA LEU A 58 -8.58 -11.11 -2.81
C LEU A 58 -8.42 -10.37 -1.48
N GLN A 59 -8.26 -9.05 -1.54
CA GLN A 59 -8.08 -8.19 -0.38
C GLN A 59 -9.21 -8.37 0.64
N ALA A 60 -10.47 -8.38 0.21
CA ALA A 60 -11.62 -8.54 1.09
C ALA A 60 -11.66 -9.90 1.81
N TRP A 61 -11.04 -10.94 1.23
CA TRP A 61 -10.95 -12.27 1.84
C TRP A 61 -9.80 -12.36 2.86
N GLU A 62 -8.65 -11.74 2.59
CA GLU A 62 -7.43 -11.95 3.38
C GLU A 62 -7.16 -10.89 4.48
N TYR A 63 -7.71 -9.68 4.36
CA TYR A 63 -7.26 -8.54 5.17
C TYR A 63 -7.51 -8.65 6.69
N VAL A 64 -8.37 -9.57 7.12
CA VAL A 64 -8.65 -9.76 8.55
C VAL A 64 -7.83 -10.92 9.10
N PRO A 65 -7.08 -10.74 10.20
CA PRO A 65 -7.00 -9.54 11.05
C PRO A 65 -5.76 -8.65 10.81
N LEU A 66 -4.94 -8.95 9.80
CA LEU A 66 -3.56 -8.44 9.70
C LEU A 66 -3.38 -7.26 8.74
N GLY A 67 -4.45 -6.82 8.08
CA GLY A 67 -4.41 -5.84 7.00
C GLY A 67 -4.20 -6.49 5.63
N PRO A 68 -4.36 -5.71 4.55
CA PRO A 68 -3.85 -6.10 3.24
C PRO A 68 -2.33 -6.31 3.24
#